data_AF-A0A258I258-F1
#
_entry.id   AF-A0A258I258-F1
#
_cell.length_a   1.000
_cell.length_b   1.000
_cell.length_c   1.000
_cell.angle_alpha   90.00
_cell.angle_beta   90.00
_cell.angle_gamma   90.00
#
_symmetry.space_group_name_H-M   'P 1'
#
loop_
_entity.id
_entity.type
_entity.pdbx_description
1 polymer ?
#
loop_
_entity_poly.entity_id
_entity_poly.type
_entity_poly.pdbx_seq_one_letter_code
_entity_poly.pdbx_strand_id
1 'polypeptide(L)'
;MNQRRIKSNSSAGRTRTLSGQPTCKGHEQRVCSWLLFGVTTAPMHILTVLSLFALTPAALAQSAAPVLPDLSRLTDDHRAMLRCGAAFAIVATTQASGESVAGWPPLSVRGKRYFIDAGVAVMQGATLDRIAVRDLIAADVRALQTAADPDAALAALAKPCLAQLDATVPPLAKPGLRQCAAIMALAYEEVYAREGLSAAARDLKTLASVLAAREREALLAQGQTGDAADRALAQARDALVAEAGDGKGGIDKYEIAHCYELAKPDEKKHY
;
A
#
# COMPACT_ATOMS: atom_id res chain seq x y z
N MET A 1 23.01 -55.81 3.19
CA MET A 1 24.22 -55.98 4.03
C MET A 1 25.44 -56.00 3.13
N ASN A 2 26.20 -54.90 3.05
CA ASN A 2 27.60 -54.97 2.62
C ASN A 2 28.39 -53.81 3.25
N GLN A 3 29.55 -54.14 3.81
CA GLN A 3 30.30 -53.29 4.74
C GLN A 3 31.27 -52.32 4.07
N ARG A 4 31.40 -51.15 4.70
CA ARG A 4 32.60 -50.35 5.00
C ARG A 4 33.72 -50.27 3.96
N ARG A 5 34.01 -49.03 3.54
CA ARG A 5 35.39 -48.54 3.51
C ARG A 5 35.47 -47.09 3.96
N ILE A 6 36.12 -46.91 5.12
CA ILE A 6 36.55 -45.64 5.70
C ILE A 6 37.73 -45.12 4.88
N LYS A 7 37.72 -43.84 4.51
CA LYS A 7 38.93 -43.04 4.26
C LYS A 7 38.72 -41.63 4.78
N SER A 8 39.35 -41.38 5.93
CA SER A 8 39.71 -40.07 6.44
C SER A 8 40.92 -39.56 5.66
N ASN A 9 40.92 -38.31 5.22
CA ASN A 9 42.14 -37.49 5.27
C ASN A 9 41.86 -35.97 5.20
N SER A 10 42.25 -35.29 6.28
CA SER A 10 43.01 -34.05 6.37
C SER A 10 42.74 -32.85 5.45
N SER A 11 42.17 -31.82 6.08
CA SER A 11 42.69 -30.44 6.21
C SER A 11 43.62 -29.88 5.13
N ALA A 12 43.13 -28.85 4.43
CA ALA A 12 43.95 -27.74 3.96
C ALA A 12 43.19 -26.44 4.19
N GLY A 13 43.81 -25.57 5.00
CA GLY A 13 43.25 -24.28 5.40
C GLY A 13 43.00 -23.36 4.21
N ARG A 14 41.91 -22.60 4.29
CA ARG A 14 41.69 -21.44 3.43
C ARG A 14 41.43 -20.23 4.30
N THR A 15 42.35 -19.29 4.13
CA THR A 15 42.42 -17.95 4.71
C THR A 15 41.09 -17.22 4.57
N ARG A 16 40.57 -16.74 5.70
CA ARG A 16 39.35 -15.93 5.79
C ARG A 16 39.75 -14.46 5.70
N THR A 17 39.75 -13.89 4.50
CA THR A 17 39.82 -12.44 4.31
C THR A 17 38.48 -11.83 4.70
N LEU A 18 38.50 -10.97 5.73
CA LEU A 18 37.41 -10.07 6.06
C LEU A 18 37.23 -9.06 4.92
N SER A 19 36.10 -9.12 4.22
CA SER A 19 35.49 -7.97 3.58
C SER A 19 33.97 -8.15 3.67
N GLY A 20 33.41 -7.63 4.76
CA GLY A 20 31.97 -7.61 5.00
C GLY A 20 31.34 -6.46 4.23
N GLN A 21 31.03 -6.68 2.95
CA GLN A 21 29.99 -5.93 2.25
C GLN A 21 28.70 -6.77 2.29
N PRO A 22 27.60 -6.27 2.87
CA PRO A 22 26.34 -6.98 2.84
C PRO A 22 25.79 -6.97 1.40
N THR A 23 25.66 -8.15 0.81
CA THR A 23 24.89 -8.35 -0.43
C THR A 23 23.43 -8.56 -0.04
N CYS A 24 22.58 -7.57 -0.31
CA CYS A 24 21.13 -7.71 -0.19
C CYS A 24 20.62 -8.63 -1.31
N LYS A 25 20.08 -9.80 -0.93
CA LYS A 25 19.53 -10.78 -1.87
C LYS A 25 18.11 -11.14 -1.44
N GLY A 26 17.13 -10.80 -2.29
CA GLY A 26 15.79 -11.38 -2.29
C GLY A 26 14.80 -10.86 -1.24
N HIS A 27 13.69 -10.29 -1.71
CA HIS A 27 12.44 -9.99 -0.98
C HIS A 27 12.31 -8.71 -0.14
N GLU A 28 13.35 -7.90 0.01
CA GLU A 28 13.31 -6.62 0.78
C GLU A 28 13.47 -5.34 -0.08
N GLN A 29 13.23 -5.41 -1.39
CA GLN A 29 13.41 -4.25 -2.28
C GLN A 29 12.33 -3.16 -2.17
N ARG A 30 11.20 -3.41 -1.50
CA ARG A 30 10.13 -2.40 -1.40
C ARG A 30 10.33 -1.35 -0.30
N VAL A 31 11.19 -1.62 0.68
CA VAL A 31 11.37 -0.72 1.84
C VAL A 31 12.51 0.28 1.63
N CYS A 32 13.49 -0.02 0.77
CA CYS A 32 14.62 0.88 0.50
C CYS A 32 14.39 1.87 -0.68
N SER A 33 13.30 1.71 -1.44
CA SER A 33 13.09 2.48 -2.68
C SER A 33 12.53 3.90 -2.48
N TRP A 34 12.08 4.25 -1.27
CA TRP A 34 11.47 5.57 -1.01
C TRP A 34 12.49 6.69 -0.73
N LEU A 35 13.79 6.38 -0.57
CA LEU A 35 14.81 7.35 -0.17
C LEU A 35 15.91 7.64 -1.21
N LEU A 36 15.92 7.02 -2.39
CA LEU A 36 17.08 7.11 -3.30
C LEU A 36 16.79 7.35 -4.80
N PHE A 37 15.55 7.57 -5.23
CA PHE A 37 15.28 7.93 -6.63
C PHE A 37 15.32 9.44 -6.85
N GLY A 38 16.54 9.96 -6.98
CA GLY A 38 16.80 11.34 -7.35
C GLY A 38 18.23 11.61 -7.81
N VAL A 39 18.97 10.63 -8.34
CA VAL A 39 20.24 10.88 -9.03
C VAL A 39 20.36 9.91 -10.22
N THR A 40 19.98 10.38 -11.40
CA THR A 40 20.34 9.77 -12.68
C THR A 40 21.83 10.03 -12.94
N THR A 41 22.67 9.00 -12.84
CA THR A 41 24.07 9.05 -13.24
C THR A 41 24.19 8.77 -14.75
N ALA A 42 24.49 9.81 -15.52
CA ALA A 42 24.97 9.67 -16.90
C ALA A 42 26.50 9.46 -16.91
N PRO A 43 27.06 8.60 -17.78
CA PRO A 43 28.50 8.45 -17.92
C PRO A 43 29.05 9.59 -18.78
N MET A 44 29.88 10.47 -18.19
CA MET A 44 30.51 11.58 -18.91
C MET A 44 31.97 11.23 -19.23
N HIS A 45 32.27 11.22 -20.53
CA HIS A 45 33.62 11.06 -21.08
C HIS A 45 34.54 12.19 -20.62
N ILE A 46 35.72 11.81 -20.14
CA ILE A 46 36.79 12.71 -19.68
C ILE A 46 37.45 13.33 -20.91
N LEU A 47 37.26 14.64 -21.08
CA LEU A 47 38.04 15.50 -21.98
C LEU A 47 38.73 16.56 -21.11
N THR A 48 40.04 16.39 -20.98
CA THR A 48 40.98 17.30 -20.33
C THR A 48 41.08 18.60 -21.13
N VAL A 49 40.60 19.71 -20.57
CA VAL A 49 40.92 21.07 -21.05
C VAL A 49 41.51 21.88 -19.91
N LEU A 50 42.77 22.23 -20.12
CA LEU A 50 43.60 23.13 -19.33
C LEU A 50 43.17 24.57 -19.64
N SER A 51 42.60 25.34 -18.70
CA SER A 51 42.55 26.81 -18.79
C SER A 51 42.08 27.53 -17.51
N LEU A 52 42.92 28.49 -17.12
CA LEU A 52 42.67 29.74 -16.39
C LEU A 52 41.94 29.72 -15.04
N PHE A 53 42.73 29.94 -14.00
CA PHE A 53 42.30 30.50 -12.71
C PHE A 53 41.65 31.87 -12.92
N ALA A 54 40.32 31.90 -13.02
CA ALA A 54 39.54 33.10 -12.75
C ALA A 54 39.20 33.12 -11.24
N LEU A 55 39.60 34.19 -10.56
CA LEU A 55 39.17 34.49 -9.18
C LEU A 55 37.63 34.58 -9.17
N THR A 56 36.97 33.54 -8.68
CA THR A 56 35.56 33.58 -8.33
C THR A 56 35.41 34.19 -6.93
N PRO A 57 34.61 35.27 -6.75
CA PRO A 57 34.30 35.74 -5.42
C PRO A 57 33.51 34.66 -4.70
N ALA A 58 33.95 34.32 -3.48
CA ALA A 58 33.19 33.47 -2.57
C ALA A 58 31.85 34.16 -2.27
N ALA A 59 30.82 33.78 -3.02
CA ALA A 59 29.45 34.10 -2.66
C ALA A 59 29.17 33.39 -1.32
N LEU A 60 29.13 34.16 -0.24
CA LEU A 60 28.62 33.72 1.04
C LEU A 60 27.22 33.14 0.80
N ALA A 61 27.09 31.82 0.87
CA ALA A 61 25.82 31.16 0.98
C ALA A 61 25.20 31.61 2.31
N GLN A 62 24.43 32.70 2.26
CA GLN A 62 23.57 33.12 3.35
C GLN A 62 22.53 31.99 3.50
N SER A 63 22.79 31.03 4.38
CA SER A 63 21.76 30.08 4.83
C SER A 63 20.63 30.92 5.42
N ALA A 64 19.57 31.13 4.64
CA ALA A 64 18.34 31.68 5.17
C ALA A 64 17.93 30.78 6.33
N ALA A 65 17.75 31.37 7.51
CA ALA A 65 17.25 30.63 8.66
C ALA A 65 15.94 29.95 8.25
N PRO A 66 15.73 28.67 8.62
CA PRO A 66 14.50 27.97 8.28
C PRO A 66 13.32 28.79 8.83
N VAL A 67 12.44 29.23 7.94
CA VAL A 67 11.19 29.88 8.33
C VAL A 67 10.36 28.80 9.02
N LEU A 68 10.20 28.94 10.33
CA LEU A 68 9.35 28.04 11.10
C LEU A 68 7.90 28.23 10.63
N PRO A 69 7.15 27.13 10.38
CA PRO A 69 5.76 27.25 9.98
C PRO A 69 4.96 27.92 11.09
N ASP A 70 4.07 28.85 10.71
CA ASP A 70 3.14 29.47 11.65
C ASP A 70 2.05 28.46 12.05
N LEU A 71 2.16 27.92 13.26
CA LEU A 71 1.21 26.95 13.80
C LEU A 71 0.02 27.60 14.52
N SER A 72 -0.09 28.93 14.53
CA SER A 72 -1.17 29.65 15.23
C SER A 72 -2.56 29.34 14.67
N ARG A 73 -2.64 28.95 13.39
CA ARG A 73 -3.88 28.56 12.70
C ARG A 73 -4.25 27.08 12.84
N LEU A 74 -3.42 26.30 13.55
CA LEU A 74 -3.69 24.88 13.78
C LEU A 74 -4.70 24.73 14.92
N THR A 75 -5.93 24.35 14.62
CA THR A 75 -7.00 24.10 15.59
C THR A 75 -6.84 22.74 16.26
N ASP A 76 -7.58 22.49 17.34
CA ASP A 76 -7.60 21.18 17.99
C ASP A 76 -8.17 20.09 17.08
N ASP A 77 -9.17 20.43 16.25
CA ASP A 77 -9.71 19.52 15.23
C ASP A 77 -8.63 19.14 14.21
N HIS A 78 -7.82 20.09 13.72
CA HIS A 78 -6.70 19.78 12.84
C HIS A 78 -5.69 18.83 13.50
N ARG A 79 -5.35 19.06 14.78
CA ARG A 79 -4.45 18.17 15.53
C ARG A 79 -5.04 16.78 15.68
N ALA A 80 -6.33 16.68 16.03
CA ALA A 80 -7.02 15.40 16.14
C ALA A 80 -7.04 14.65 14.80
N MET A 81 -7.27 15.36 13.69
CA MET A 81 -7.23 14.77 12.35
C MET A 81 -5.87 14.18 12.01
N LEU A 82 -4.78 14.92 12.24
CA LEU A 82 -3.41 14.46 11.99
C LEU A 82 -3.04 13.29 12.91
N ARG A 83 -3.41 13.37 14.19
CA ARG A 83 -3.16 12.31 15.18
C ARG A 83 -3.87 11.01 14.82
N CYS A 84 -5.11 11.08 14.35
CA CYS A 84 -5.82 9.91 13.83
C CYS A 84 -5.16 9.37 12.54
N GLY A 85 -4.70 10.26 11.65
CA GLY A 85 -3.92 9.86 10.47
C GLY A 85 -2.63 9.11 10.84
N ALA A 86 -1.91 9.56 11.86
CA ALA A 86 -0.75 8.89 12.41
C ALA A 86 -1.09 7.51 13.01
N ALA A 87 -2.16 7.41 13.81
CA ALA A 87 -2.62 6.15 14.37
C ALA A 87 -3.00 5.14 13.27
N PHE A 88 -3.73 5.57 12.23
CA PHE A 88 -4.06 4.71 11.10
C PHE A 88 -2.82 4.23 10.34
N ALA A 89 -1.81 5.09 10.16
CA ALA A 89 -0.57 4.71 9.50
C ALA A 89 0.21 3.64 10.27
N ILE A 90 0.27 3.75 11.61
CA ILE A 90 0.87 2.72 12.48
C ILE A 90 0.11 1.40 12.31
N VAL A 91 -1.21 1.41 12.51
CA VAL A 91 -2.04 0.19 12.44
C VAL A 91 -1.98 -0.44 11.06
N ALA A 92 -2.08 0.34 9.98
CA ALA A 92 -2.01 -0.18 8.62
C ALA A 92 -0.65 -0.83 8.32
N THR A 93 0.45 -0.30 8.87
CA THR A 93 1.78 -0.91 8.74
C THR A 93 1.85 -2.23 9.49
N THR A 94 1.33 -2.30 10.72
CA THR A 94 1.23 -3.55 11.49
C THR A 94 0.39 -4.60 10.76
N GLN A 95 -0.76 -4.21 10.21
CA GLN A 95 -1.62 -5.07 9.40
C GLN A 95 -0.95 -5.57 8.12
N ALA A 96 -0.13 -4.74 7.47
CA ALA A 96 0.63 -5.13 6.29
C ALA A 96 1.69 -6.22 6.59
N SER A 97 2.15 -6.29 7.85
CA SER A 97 3.02 -7.37 8.34
C SER A 97 2.25 -8.66 8.67
N GLY A 98 0.92 -8.68 8.53
CA GLY A 98 0.07 -9.83 8.81
C GLY A 98 -0.52 -9.87 10.23
N GLU A 99 -0.28 -8.83 11.03
CA GLU A 99 -0.76 -8.76 12.42
C GLU A 99 -2.10 -8.02 12.51
N SER A 100 -3.07 -8.62 13.20
CA SER A 100 -4.33 -7.94 13.51
C SER A 100 -4.16 -7.08 14.77
N VAL A 101 -4.65 -5.84 14.75
CA VAL A 101 -4.64 -4.94 15.90
C VAL A 101 -6.06 -4.85 16.46
N ALA A 102 -6.25 -5.26 17.72
CA ALA A 102 -7.57 -5.32 18.34
C ALA A 102 -8.26 -3.94 18.33
N GLY A 103 -9.55 -3.92 17.98
CA GLY A 103 -10.34 -2.69 17.91
C GLY A 103 -10.18 -1.88 16.62
N TRP A 104 -9.34 -2.31 15.68
CA TRP A 104 -9.16 -1.64 14.40
C TRP A 104 -9.59 -2.52 13.21
N PRO A 105 -10.39 -1.99 12.26
CA PRO A 105 -10.70 -2.68 11.01
C PRO A 105 -9.46 -2.70 10.09
N PRO A 106 -9.49 -3.42 8.95
CA PRO A 106 -8.47 -3.27 7.91
C PRO A 106 -8.40 -1.81 7.40
N LEU A 107 -7.20 -1.22 7.42
CA LEU A 107 -6.99 0.21 7.12
C LEU A 107 -6.20 0.49 5.84
N SER A 108 -5.79 -0.53 5.09
CA SER A 108 -4.98 -0.39 3.87
C SER A 108 -5.57 0.56 2.84
N VAL A 109 -6.90 0.58 2.72
CA VAL A 109 -7.65 1.44 1.77
C VAL A 109 -8.19 2.69 2.47
N ARG A 110 -9.13 2.55 3.41
CA ARG A 110 -9.81 3.68 4.04
C ARG A 110 -8.85 4.57 4.85
N GLY A 111 -7.89 3.97 5.56
CA GLY A 111 -6.88 4.73 6.33
C GLY A 111 -5.99 5.58 5.43
N LYS A 112 -5.58 5.05 4.26
CA LYS A 112 -4.82 5.81 3.25
C LYS A 112 -5.65 6.97 2.69
N ARG A 113 -6.92 6.74 2.37
CA ARG A 113 -7.81 7.81 1.87
C ARG A 113 -7.98 8.91 2.92
N TYR A 114 -8.22 8.53 4.16
CA TYR A 114 -8.32 9.46 5.27
C TYR A 114 -7.06 10.30 5.42
N PHE A 115 -5.88 9.68 5.38
CA PHE A 115 -4.61 10.38 5.48
C PHE A 115 -4.46 11.49 4.42
N ILE A 116 -4.86 11.19 3.17
CA ILE A 116 -4.83 12.16 2.07
C ILE A 116 -5.83 13.29 2.33
N ASP A 117 -7.09 12.95 2.62
CA ASP A 117 -8.17 13.93 2.79
C ASP A 117 -7.93 14.84 4.01
N ALA A 118 -7.50 14.25 5.13
CA ALA A 118 -7.14 14.98 6.34
C ALA A 118 -5.94 15.90 6.13
N GLY A 119 -4.89 15.42 5.45
CA GLY A 119 -3.73 16.24 5.12
C GLY A 119 -4.11 17.44 4.25
N VAL A 120 -4.95 17.25 3.24
CA VAL A 120 -5.46 18.34 2.39
C VAL A 120 -6.29 19.34 3.21
N ALA A 121 -7.20 18.85 4.03
CA ALA A 121 -8.04 19.71 4.87
C ALA A 121 -7.20 20.57 5.83
N VAL A 122 -6.19 20.00 6.48
CA VAL A 122 -5.30 20.74 7.40
C VAL A 122 -4.40 21.72 6.65
N MET A 123 -3.84 21.36 5.49
CA MET A 123 -3.06 22.30 4.67
C MET A 123 -3.90 23.53 4.29
N GLN A 124 -5.15 23.32 3.86
CA GLN A 124 -6.05 24.40 3.49
C GLN A 124 -6.49 25.23 4.70
N GLY A 125 -6.97 24.58 5.77
CA GLY A 125 -7.52 25.23 6.95
C GLY A 125 -6.48 25.97 7.79
N ALA A 126 -5.27 25.41 7.95
CA ALA A 126 -4.19 26.01 8.72
C ALA A 126 -3.18 26.78 7.86
N THR A 127 -3.36 26.81 6.53
CA THR A 127 -2.40 27.43 5.59
C THR A 127 -0.98 26.85 5.70
N LEU A 128 -0.89 25.56 6.02
CA LEU A 128 0.37 24.83 6.15
C LEU A 128 0.76 24.19 4.81
N ASP A 129 2.06 24.08 4.56
CA ASP A 129 2.55 23.29 3.44
C ASP A 129 2.58 21.79 3.78
N ARG A 130 2.83 20.98 2.75
CA ARG A 130 2.92 19.51 2.87
C ARG A 130 4.03 19.07 3.83
N ILE A 131 5.14 19.81 3.89
CA ILE A 131 6.30 19.45 4.71
C ILE A 131 5.95 19.62 6.19
N ALA A 132 5.36 20.76 6.56
CA ALA A 132 4.88 21.02 7.91
C ALA A 132 3.85 19.98 8.37
N VAL A 133 2.86 19.64 7.52
CA VAL A 133 1.86 18.61 7.85
C VAL A 133 2.51 17.23 8.02
N ARG A 134 3.44 16.86 7.15
CA ARG A 134 4.20 15.60 7.29
C ARG A 134 4.97 15.56 8.62
N ASP A 135 5.62 16.66 8.98
CA ASP A 135 6.45 16.72 10.20
C ASP A 135 5.60 16.65 11.48
N LEU A 136 4.40 17.26 11.46
CA LEU A 136 3.41 17.13 12.54
C LEU A 136 2.94 15.67 12.69
N ILE A 137 2.57 15.00 11.59
CA ILE A 137 2.19 13.59 11.61
C ILE A 137 3.34 12.71 12.13
N ALA A 138 4.57 12.95 11.66
CA ALA A 138 5.74 12.20 12.11
C ALA A 138 6.01 12.41 13.61
N ALA A 139 5.71 13.60 14.16
CA ALA A 139 5.76 13.85 15.59
C ALA A 139 4.68 13.06 16.34
N ASP A 140 3.45 12.99 15.84
CA ASP A 140 2.39 12.15 16.43
C ASP A 140 2.72 10.66 16.40
N VAL A 141 3.27 10.16 15.28
CA VAL A 141 3.74 8.76 15.18
C VAL A 141 4.80 8.47 16.24
N ARG A 142 5.82 9.32 16.36
CA ARG A 142 6.85 9.17 17.39
C ARG A 142 6.24 9.20 18.79
N ALA A 143 5.37 10.17 19.09
CA ALA A 143 4.75 10.31 20.40
C ALA A 143 3.92 9.07 20.79
N LEU A 144 3.24 8.44 19.83
CA LEU A 144 2.51 7.18 20.05
C LEU A 144 3.46 6.01 20.29
N GLN A 145 4.50 5.87 19.47
CA GLN A 145 5.46 4.76 19.56
C GLN A 145 6.35 4.83 20.80
N THR A 146 6.64 6.03 21.32
CA THR A 146 7.47 6.23 22.51
C THR A 146 6.66 6.51 23.77
N ALA A 147 5.35 6.30 23.74
CA ALA A 147 4.53 6.37 24.95
C ALA A 147 4.99 5.32 25.97
N ALA A 148 4.70 5.53 27.27
CA ALA A 148 5.03 4.57 28.31
C ALA A 148 4.37 3.19 28.06
N ASP A 149 3.19 3.20 27.45
CA ASP A 149 2.48 2.03 26.94
C ASP A 149 1.94 2.36 25.53
N PRO A 150 2.70 2.01 24.46
CA PRO A 150 2.31 2.31 23.08
C PRO A 150 1.01 1.62 22.67
N ASP A 151 0.77 0.39 23.14
CA ASP A 151 -0.42 -0.37 22.79
C ASP A 151 -1.67 0.24 23.42
N ALA A 152 -1.60 0.61 24.72
CA ALA A 152 -2.69 1.31 25.37
C ALA A 152 -2.93 2.70 24.78
N ALA A 153 -1.87 3.44 24.44
CA ALA A 153 -1.97 4.75 23.79
C ALA A 153 -2.67 4.66 22.43
N LEU A 154 -2.36 3.62 21.63
CA LEU A 154 -3.00 3.37 20.35
C LEU A 154 -4.45 2.88 20.54
N ALA A 155 -4.69 1.94 21.45
CA ALA A 155 -6.03 1.42 21.73
C ALA A 155 -7.01 2.52 22.20
N ALA A 156 -6.53 3.50 22.98
CA ALA A 156 -7.32 4.65 23.41
C ALA A 156 -7.81 5.52 22.24
N LEU A 157 -7.09 5.52 21.11
CA LEU A 157 -7.47 6.27 19.91
C LEU A 157 -8.45 5.53 19.00
N ALA A 158 -8.65 4.22 19.16
CA ALA A 158 -9.43 3.40 18.22
C ALA A 158 -10.83 3.96 18.01
N LYS A 159 -11.61 4.13 19.09
CA LYS A 159 -13.00 4.61 19.00
C LYS A 159 -13.12 6.03 18.41
N PRO A 160 -12.46 7.07 18.97
CA PRO A 160 -12.61 8.43 18.43
C PRO A 160 -12.07 8.56 17.00
N CYS A 161 -10.97 7.89 16.67
CA CYS A 161 -10.43 7.96 15.31
C CYS A 161 -11.32 7.22 14.30
N LEU A 162 -11.89 6.07 14.64
CA LEU A 162 -12.80 5.38 13.72
C LEU A 162 -14.08 6.19 13.45
N ALA A 163 -14.60 6.92 14.45
CA ALA A 163 -15.70 7.86 14.21
C ALA A 163 -15.30 8.97 13.21
N GLN A 164 -14.08 9.50 13.35
CA GLN A 164 -13.53 10.50 12.43
C GLN A 164 -13.29 9.93 11.02
N LEU A 165 -12.88 8.65 10.94
CA LEU A 165 -12.72 7.92 9.68
C LEU A 165 -14.06 7.79 8.95
N ASP A 166 -15.10 7.35 9.66
CA ASP A 166 -16.43 7.18 9.08
C ASP A 166 -17.05 8.50 8.62
N ALA A 167 -16.75 9.61 9.31
CA ALA A 167 -17.19 10.95 8.91
C ALA A 167 -16.47 11.48 7.65
N THR A 168 -15.18 11.16 7.49
CA THR A 168 -14.35 11.68 6.38
C THR A 168 -14.39 10.77 5.16
N VAL A 169 -14.37 9.46 5.37
CA VAL A 169 -14.27 8.43 4.33
C VAL A 169 -15.43 7.45 4.53
N PRO A 170 -16.42 7.39 3.63
CA PRO A 170 -17.52 6.44 3.77
C PRO A 170 -17.05 4.98 3.91
N PRO A 171 -17.81 4.11 4.61
CA PRO A 171 -17.55 2.68 4.63
C PRO A 171 -17.53 2.07 3.22
N LEU A 172 -16.72 1.04 3.02
CA LEU A 172 -16.64 0.34 1.74
C LEU A 172 -17.96 -0.36 1.41
N ALA A 173 -18.39 -0.28 0.16
CA ALA A 173 -19.54 -1.01 -0.34
C ALA A 173 -19.20 -2.50 -0.50
N LYS A 174 -20.15 -3.38 -0.18
CA LYS A 174 -20.00 -4.82 -0.42
C LYS A 174 -20.37 -5.15 -1.87
N PRO A 175 -19.42 -5.57 -2.73
CA PRO A 175 -19.70 -5.91 -4.12
C PRO A 175 -20.51 -7.20 -4.24
N GLY A 176 -21.49 -7.25 -5.14
CA GLY A 176 -22.16 -8.50 -5.51
C GLY A 176 -21.29 -9.41 -6.40
N LEU A 177 -21.76 -10.64 -6.68
CA LEU A 177 -21.04 -11.63 -7.51
C LEU A 177 -20.56 -11.06 -8.87
N ARG A 178 -21.44 -10.42 -9.63
CA ARG A 178 -21.07 -9.76 -10.91
C ARG A 178 -19.99 -8.68 -10.76
N GLN A 179 -20.06 -7.87 -9.71
CA GLN A 179 -19.07 -6.83 -9.44
C GLN A 179 -17.75 -7.47 -9.05
N CYS A 180 -17.77 -8.49 -8.19
CA CYS A 180 -16.57 -9.24 -7.82
C CYS A 180 -15.88 -9.91 -9.01
N ALA A 181 -16.64 -10.54 -9.91
CA ALA A 181 -16.10 -11.13 -11.13
C ALA A 181 -15.37 -10.07 -11.98
N ALA A 182 -16.00 -8.91 -12.16
CA ALA A 182 -15.43 -7.81 -12.94
C ALA A 182 -14.23 -7.15 -12.25
N ILE A 183 -14.26 -6.93 -10.94
CA ILE A 183 -13.11 -6.43 -10.15
C ILE A 183 -11.90 -7.34 -10.32
N MET A 184 -12.08 -8.67 -10.16
CA MET A 184 -10.98 -9.64 -10.30
C MET A 184 -10.46 -9.71 -11.74
N ALA A 185 -11.34 -9.56 -12.74
CA ALA A 185 -10.95 -9.53 -14.15
C ALA A 185 -10.09 -8.28 -14.46
N LEU A 186 -10.51 -7.09 -14.02
CA LEU A 186 -9.75 -5.85 -14.21
C LEU A 186 -8.39 -5.89 -13.48
N ALA A 187 -8.37 -6.41 -12.25
CA ALA A 187 -7.14 -6.62 -11.51
C ALA A 187 -6.20 -7.60 -12.24
N TYR A 188 -6.74 -8.68 -12.82
CA TYR A 188 -5.96 -9.59 -13.66
C TYR A 188 -5.36 -8.86 -14.86
N GLU A 189 -6.14 -8.07 -15.59
CA GLU A 189 -5.67 -7.34 -16.77
C GLU A 189 -4.52 -6.39 -16.44
N GLU A 190 -4.62 -5.65 -15.33
CA GLU A 190 -3.57 -4.74 -14.87
C GLU A 190 -2.28 -5.49 -14.50
N VAL A 191 -2.40 -6.56 -13.71
CA VAL A 191 -1.24 -7.37 -13.30
C VAL A 191 -0.62 -8.07 -14.51
N TYR A 192 -1.43 -8.61 -15.40
CA TYR A 192 -0.98 -9.27 -16.62
C TYR A 192 -0.27 -8.31 -17.57
N ALA A 193 -0.78 -7.09 -17.75
CA ALA A 193 -0.14 -6.08 -18.59
C ALA A 193 1.26 -5.71 -18.06
N ARG A 194 1.44 -5.69 -16.73
CA ARG A 194 2.72 -5.35 -16.10
C ARG A 194 3.72 -6.52 -16.03
N GLU A 195 3.23 -7.74 -15.78
CA GLU A 195 4.05 -8.87 -15.34
C GLU A 195 3.87 -10.13 -16.21
N GLY A 196 2.98 -10.10 -17.20
CA GLY A 196 2.56 -11.28 -17.96
C GLY A 196 1.80 -12.29 -17.10
N LEU A 197 1.89 -13.58 -17.45
CA LEU A 197 1.19 -14.66 -16.74
C LEU A 197 1.89 -15.08 -15.44
N SER A 198 2.06 -14.13 -14.52
CA SER A 198 2.63 -14.38 -13.19
C SER A 198 1.73 -15.28 -12.33
N ALA A 199 2.21 -15.73 -11.16
CA ALA A 199 1.38 -16.48 -10.22
C ALA A 199 0.15 -15.67 -9.78
N ALA A 200 0.36 -14.40 -9.40
CA ALA A 200 -0.72 -13.49 -9.04
C ALA A 200 -1.73 -13.29 -10.18
N ALA A 201 -1.27 -13.14 -11.43
CA ALA A 201 -2.16 -13.04 -12.58
C ALA A 201 -3.01 -14.31 -12.76
N ARG A 202 -2.42 -15.51 -12.60
CA ARG A 202 -3.16 -16.78 -12.68
C ARG A 202 -4.21 -16.91 -11.58
N ASP A 203 -3.88 -16.49 -10.36
CA ASP A 203 -4.81 -16.53 -9.24
C ASP A 203 -6.00 -15.60 -9.48
N LEU A 204 -5.76 -14.35 -9.88
CA LEU A 204 -6.80 -13.38 -10.21
C LEU A 204 -7.69 -13.86 -11.36
N LYS A 205 -7.10 -14.40 -12.42
CA LYS A 205 -7.84 -15.00 -13.54
C LYS A 205 -8.75 -16.15 -13.09
N THR A 206 -8.25 -16.99 -12.19
CA THR A 206 -9.00 -18.12 -11.65
C THR A 206 -10.18 -17.63 -10.81
N LEU A 207 -9.94 -16.69 -9.89
CA LEU A 207 -10.99 -16.08 -9.07
C LEU A 207 -12.06 -15.40 -9.94
N ALA A 208 -11.65 -14.62 -10.94
CA ALA A 208 -12.58 -13.99 -11.87
C ALA A 208 -13.46 -15.02 -12.60
N SER A 209 -12.87 -16.15 -13.02
CA SER A 209 -13.59 -17.23 -13.71
C SER A 209 -14.59 -17.94 -12.79
N VAL A 210 -14.20 -18.22 -11.54
CA VAL A 210 -15.08 -18.85 -10.53
C VAL A 210 -16.28 -17.94 -10.23
N LEU A 211 -16.03 -16.66 -9.96
CA LEU A 211 -17.08 -15.69 -9.64
C LEU A 211 -18.02 -15.48 -10.83
N ALA A 212 -17.50 -15.42 -12.06
CA ALA A 212 -18.30 -15.32 -13.28
C ALA A 212 -19.18 -16.56 -13.50
N ALA A 213 -18.65 -17.76 -13.27
CA ALA A 213 -19.43 -19.00 -13.38
C ALA A 213 -20.59 -19.02 -12.36
N ARG A 214 -20.32 -18.65 -11.10
CA ARG A 214 -21.34 -18.56 -10.05
C ARG A 214 -22.43 -17.53 -10.36
N GLU A 215 -22.07 -16.36 -10.90
CA GLU A 215 -23.08 -15.38 -11.33
C GLU A 215 -23.93 -15.93 -12.49
N ARG A 216 -23.33 -16.62 -13.47
CA ARG A 216 -24.10 -17.26 -14.56
C ARG A 216 -25.08 -18.27 -14.00
N GLU A 217 -24.62 -19.17 -13.13
CA GLU A 217 -25.48 -20.17 -12.48
C GLU A 217 -26.63 -19.50 -11.71
N ALA A 218 -26.35 -18.43 -10.96
CA ALA A 218 -27.36 -17.68 -10.23
C ALA A 218 -28.39 -17.02 -11.16
N LEU A 219 -27.97 -16.47 -12.30
CA LEU A 219 -28.87 -15.86 -13.28
C LEU A 219 -29.70 -16.89 -14.04
N LEU A 220 -29.10 -18.03 -14.41
CA LEU A 220 -29.82 -19.15 -15.02
C LEU A 220 -30.88 -19.71 -14.06
N ALA A 221 -30.56 -19.84 -12.77
CA ALA A 221 -31.51 -20.24 -11.75
C ALA A 221 -32.68 -19.24 -11.58
N GLN A 222 -32.48 -17.98 -11.94
CA GLN A 222 -33.51 -16.94 -12.01
C GLN A 222 -34.28 -16.94 -13.35
N GLY A 223 -34.04 -17.92 -14.23
CA GLY A 223 -34.70 -18.05 -15.52
C GLY A 223 -34.11 -17.17 -16.63
N GLN A 224 -32.94 -16.56 -16.43
CA GLN A 224 -32.24 -15.85 -17.50
C GLN A 224 -31.60 -16.81 -18.49
N THR A 225 -31.30 -16.33 -19.70
CA THR A 225 -30.54 -17.09 -20.71
C THR A 225 -29.04 -16.93 -20.49
N GLY A 226 -28.24 -17.84 -21.05
CA GLY A 226 -26.77 -17.73 -21.02
C GLY A 226 -26.27 -16.40 -21.59
N ASP A 227 -26.80 -15.99 -22.75
CA ASP A 227 -26.44 -14.70 -23.36
C ASP A 227 -26.81 -13.50 -22.48
N ALA A 228 -27.93 -13.57 -21.76
CA ALA A 228 -28.33 -12.51 -20.84
C ALA A 228 -27.35 -12.42 -19.66
N ALA A 229 -26.89 -13.57 -19.14
CA ALA A 229 -25.89 -13.61 -18.09
C ALA A 229 -24.53 -13.07 -18.55
N ASP A 230 -24.08 -13.42 -19.75
CA ASP A 230 -22.85 -12.90 -20.33
C ASP A 230 -22.91 -11.38 -20.56
N ARG A 231 -24.05 -10.87 -21.03
CA ARG A 231 -24.27 -9.41 -21.14
C ARG A 231 -24.23 -8.73 -19.78
N ALA A 232 -24.83 -9.31 -18.74
CA ALA A 232 -24.83 -8.73 -17.40
C ALA A 232 -23.41 -8.64 -16.82
N LEU A 233 -22.57 -9.65 -17.03
CA LEU A 233 -21.16 -9.64 -16.64
C LEU A 233 -20.36 -8.57 -17.42
N ALA A 234 -20.58 -8.45 -18.73
CA ALA A 234 -19.94 -7.41 -19.54
C ALA A 234 -20.32 -6.00 -19.06
N GLN A 235 -21.61 -5.77 -18.81
CA GLN A 235 -22.12 -4.49 -18.28
C GLN A 235 -21.52 -4.14 -16.92
N ALA A 236 -21.36 -5.12 -16.03
CA ALA A 236 -20.73 -4.90 -14.73
C ALA A 236 -19.25 -4.47 -14.87
N ARG A 237 -18.51 -5.08 -15.81
CA ARG A 237 -17.13 -4.67 -16.11
C ARG A 237 -17.08 -3.25 -16.68
N ASP A 238 -17.91 -2.95 -17.66
CA ASP A 238 -17.93 -1.64 -18.32
C ASP A 238 -18.32 -0.53 -17.30
N ALA A 239 -19.25 -0.82 -16.38
CA ALA A 239 -19.58 0.08 -15.28
C ALA A 239 -18.39 0.35 -14.36
N LEU A 240 -17.63 -0.67 -13.96
CA LEU A 240 -16.44 -0.48 -13.10
C LEU A 240 -15.32 0.28 -13.82
N VAL A 241 -15.13 0.06 -15.12
CA VAL A 241 -14.19 0.85 -15.93
C VAL A 241 -14.61 2.33 -15.96
N ALA A 242 -15.89 2.60 -16.14
CA ALA A 242 -16.41 3.97 -16.08
C ALA A 242 -16.21 4.61 -14.70
N GLU A 243 -16.46 3.85 -13.62
CA GLU A 243 -16.24 4.30 -12.24
C GLU A 243 -14.76 4.59 -11.95
N ALA A 244 -13.82 3.84 -12.54
CA ALA A 244 -12.39 4.12 -12.35
C ALA A 244 -12.00 5.52 -12.88
N GLY A 245 -12.73 6.06 -13.86
CA GLY A 245 -12.48 7.37 -14.46
C GLY A 245 -13.19 8.55 -13.78
N ASP A 246 -14.08 8.33 -12.81
CA ASP A 246 -14.96 9.38 -12.26
C ASP A 246 -14.33 10.21 -11.12
N GLY A 247 -13.14 9.84 -10.65
CA GLY A 247 -12.43 10.50 -9.56
C GLY A 247 -13.01 10.25 -8.15
N LYS A 248 -14.02 9.38 -8.01
CA LYS A 248 -14.71 9.06 -6.75
C LYS A 248 -14.21 7.77 -6.09
N GLY A 249 -12.99 7.37 -6.40
CA GLY A 249 -12.30 6.23 -5.77
C GLY A 249 -12.37 4.92 -6.53
N GLY A 250 -13.10 4.81 -7.65
CA GLY A 250 -13.07 3.62 -8.52
C GLY A 250 -13.27 2.30 -7.75
N ILE A 251 -12.31 1.37 -7.87
CA ILE A 251 -12.35 0.06 -7.18
C ILE A 251 -12.12 0.18 -5.67
N ASP A 252 -11.45 1.23 -5.19
CA ASP A 252 -11.12 1.43 -3.77
C ASP A 252 -12.37 1.68 -2.89
N LYS A 253 -13.54 1.87 -3.49
CA LYS A 253 -14.81 1.97 -2.75
C LYS A 253 -15.42 0.63 -2.36
N TYR A 254 -14.87 -0.49 -2.84
CA TYR A 254 -15.42 -1.83 -2.61
C TYR A 254 -14.61 -2.62 -1.59
N GLU A 255 -15.32 -3.41 -0.78
CA GLU A 255 -14.73 -4.38 0.14
C GLU A 255 -14.25 -5.63 -0.62
N ILE A 256 -13.05 -5.57 -1.20
CA ILE A 256 -12.51 -6.65 -2.04
C ILE A 256 -12.38 -7.99 -1.28
N ALA A 257 -12.19 -7.94 0.04
CA ALA A 257 -12.21 -9.12 0.92
C ALA A 257 -13.47 -9.98 0.71
N HIS A 258 -14.62 -9.34 0.50
CA HIS A 258 -15.88 -10.02 0.26
C HIS A 258 -15.88 -10.84 -1.04
N CYS A 259 -15.13 -10.42 -2.06
CA CYS A 259 -15.01 -11.19 -3.30
C CYS A 259 -14.27 -12.51 -3.10
N TYR A 260 -13.27 -12.55 -2.21
CA TYR A 260 -12.59 -13.79 -1.86
C TYR A 260 -13.52 -14.72 -1.08
N GLU A 261 -14.35 -14.18 -0.18
CA GLU A 261 -15.39 -14.96 0.50
C GLU A 261 -16.38 -15.59 -0.49
N LEU A 262 -16.87 -14.80 -1.45
CA LEU A 262 -17.76 -15.28 -2.52
C LEU A 262 -17.09 -16.25 -3.49
N ALA A 263 -15.76 -16.36 -3.50
CA ALA A 263 -15.00 -17.29 -4.34
C ALA A 263 -14.58 -18.57 -3.62
N LYS A 264 -14.77 -18.66 -2.28
CA LYS A 264 -14.44 -19.87 -1.52
C LYS A 264 -15.19 -21.09 -2.08
N PRO A 265 -14.54 -22.25 -2.22
CA PRO A 265 -15.23 -23.48 -2.62
C PRO A 265 -16.43 -23.75 -1.72
N ASP A 266 -17.53 -24.21 -2.32
CA ASP A 266 -18.68 -24.65 -1.53
C ASP A 266 -18.25 -25.82 -0.65
N GLU A 267 -18.76 -25.86 0.59
CA GLU A 267 -18.51 -26.99 1.48
C GLU A 267 -18.95 -28.27 0.76
N LYS A 268 -18.05 -29.26 0.72
CA LYS A 268 -18.36 -30.56 0.11
C LYS A 268 -19.56 -31.13 0.86
N LYS A 269 -20.72 -31.12 0.22
CA LYS A 269 -21.84 -31.97 0.65
C LYS A 269 -21.35 -33.39 0.41
N HIS A 270 -20.97 -34.06 1.50
CA HIS A 270 -20.65 -35.48 1.47
C HIS A 270 -21.85 -36.20 0.86
N TYR A 271 -21.62 -36.79 -0.32
CA TYR A 271 -22.51 -37.80 -0.89
C TYR A 271 -22.40 -39.08 -0.06
#